data_AF-A7S0T8-F1
#
_entry.id   AF-A7S0T8-F1
#
_cell.length_a   1.000
_cell.length_b   1.000
_cell.length_c   1.000
_cell.angle_alpha   90.00
_cell.angle_beta   90.00
_cell.angle_gamma   90.00
#
_symmetry.space_group_name_H-M   'P 1'
#
loop_
_entity.id
_entity.type
_entity.pdbx_description
1 polymer ?
#
loop_
_entity_poly.entity_id
_entity_poly.type
_entity_poly.pdbx_seq_one_letter_code
_entity_poly.pdbx_strand_id
1 'polypeptide(L)'
;MIIRMGGFHIALNFIAAIGKMFQDSSIEDLLIESGVFGCSTASSLLKGKSYNRGVRAHKLLLEALLRLQWRAFGEWISVEKHAGAIDEDKLVTIIQACRQSSSGGDLKVAFYRLCERLPALTDLFSEFRRQVSQQSNLFRFWDLYIDAVMLLLCFIRAEREGSWNLHLNAVAEMAPFFFCMDRINYSRWIPVYLADMFFLQETAPEVHTEFVEGNHPVARSSAPSANHERAAITAATRKVCDLDNPTTSHSNKESGKTRVQRDESDVQKLLSVIDDTIADPFYLKEASPQDLTPLRNIATGVVMPQPQADRLLKCVDIGAEELQKFTNERLNNSTVSFWGKMSKVNVKTFASLSKATKIKRGNYVYRSQLVQLLIAANTREIDLRVVLSYELKTTKSALLVEMEEVCPAEERLPQGEEPSVFIHDGMAVIQMLKSEGSRTFESLAETLFKFVSSPLRQDGFTKVDIVFDRYDLPKSIKEVERLRRGSSSALEVKIASHNTPIPKQWSKFIGNKKNKISFLKFLCKEWSEMGQR
;
A
#
# COMPACT_ATOMS: atom_id res chain seq x y z
N MET A 1 -40.45 8.21 -2.74
CA MET A 1 -39.21 7.57 -3.23
C MET A 1 -38.14 7.80 -2.17
N ILE A 2 -37.58 6.74 -1.59
CA ILE A 2 -36.53 6.82 -0.55
C ILE A 2 -35.19 6.54 -1.21
N ILE A 3 -34.22 7.44 -1.05
CA ILE A 3 -32.89 7.31 -1.67
C ILE A 3 -31.92 6.75 -0.64
N ARG A 4 -31.54 5.47 -0.79
CA ARG A 4 -30.48 4.86 0.01
C ARG A 4 -29.12 4.99 -0.67
N MET A 5 -28.12 5.50 0.05
CA MET A 5 -26.74 5.46 -0.44
C MET A 5 -26.21 4.01 -0.42
N GLY A 6 -25.68 3.55 -1.56
CA GLY A 6 -25.23 2.16 -1.70
C GLY A 6 -24.03 1.84 -0.82
N GLY A 7 -24.15 0.85 0.07
CA GLY A 7 -23.13 0.53 1.06
C GLY A 7 -21.77 0.13 0.46
N PHE A 8 -21.76 -0.57 -0.67
CA PHE A 8 -20.53 -0.85 -1.42
C PHE A 8 -19.74 0.43 -1.77
N HIS A 9 -20.43 1.48 -2.22
CA HIS A 9 -19.79 2.72 -2.63
C HIS A 9 -19.28 3.54 -1.44
N ILE A 10 -20.01 3.53 -0.32
CA ILE A 10 -19.57 4.11 0.95
C ILE A 10 -18.26 3.43 1.39
N ALA A 11 -18.26 2.10 1.52
CA ALA A 11 -17.08 1.36 1.94
C ALA A 11 -15.89 1.58 0.99
N LEU A 12 -16.11 1.58 -0.33
CA LEU A 12 -15.05 1.80 -1.31
C LEU A 12 -14.42 3.20 -1.19
N ASN A 13 -15.24 4.22 -0.97
CA ASN A 13 -14.74 5.59 -0.78
C ASN A 13 -14.10 5.78 0.59
N PHE A 14 -14.55 5.05 1.60
CA PHE A 14 -13.93 5.06 2.92
C PHE A 14 -12.55 4.40 2.90
N ILE A 15 -12.39 3.24 2.24
CA ILE A 15 -11.07 2.63 1.95
C ILE A 15 -10.16 3.66 1.29
N ALA A 16 -10.67 4.39 0.29
CA ALA A 16 -9.89 5.39 -0.40
C ALA A 16 -9.60 6.64 0.47
N ALA A 17 -10.43 6.96 1.47
CA ALA A 17 -10.17 8.02 2.43
C ALA A 17 -9.05 7.63 3.41
N ILE A 18 -9.11 6.42 3.97
CA ILE A 18 -8.03 5.82 4.77
C ILE A 18 -6.73 5.84 3.96
N GLY A 19 -6.75 5.28 2.75
CA GLY A 19 -5.53 5.23 1.93
C GLY A 19 -4.97 6.60 1.55
N LYS A 20 -5.79 7.66 1.42
CA LYS A 20 -5.29 9.04 1.23
C LYS A 20 -4.62 9.57 2.51
N MET A 21 -5.20 9.31 3.67
CA MET A 21 -4.70 9.78 4.97
C MET A 21 -3.32 9.17 5.29
N PHE A 22 -3.15 7.87 5.02
CA PHE A 22 -1.93 7.11 5.29
C PHE A 22 -1.00 6.98 4.08
N GLN A 23 -1.26 7.73 3.02
CA GLN A 23 -0.45 7.65 1.80
C GLN A 23 0.99 8.11 2.06
N ASP A 24 1.96 7.33 1.57
CA ASP A 24 3.40 7.55 1.74
C ASP A 24 3.83 7.53 3.23
N SER A 25 3.05 6.92 4.13
CA SER A 25 3.48 6.62 5.51
C SER A 25 4.25 5.29 5.62
N SER A 26 4.60 4.69 4.48
CA SER A 26 5.23 3.37 4.31
C SER A 26 4.33 2.16 4.56
N ILE A 27 3.02 2.37 4.55
CA ILE A 27 2.07 1.26 4.52
C ILE A 27 2.10 0.50 3.18
N GLU A 28 2.33 1.21 2.06
CA GLU A 28 2.62 0.61 0.76
C GLU A 28 3.90 -0.22 0.78
N ASP A 29 4.97 0.35 1.33
CA ASP A 29 6.29 -0.28 1.38
C ASP A 29 6.21 -1.57 2.19
N LEU A 30 5.53 -1.54 3.34
CA LEU A 30 5.31 -2.74 4.16
C LEU A 30 4.57 -3.86 3.40
N LEU A 31 3.53 -3.53 2.63
CA LEU A 31 2.81 -4.52 1.81
C LEU A 31 3.67 -5.09 0.66
N ILE A 32 4.62 -4.30 0.16
CA ILE A 32 5.50 -4.65 -0.97
C ILE A 32 6.70 -5.48 -0.49
N GLU A 33 7.43 -4.98 0.51
CA GLU A 33 8.65 -5.60 1.04
C GLU A 33 8.35 -6.95 1.73
N SER A 34 7.17 -7.10 2.33
CA SER A 34 6.71 -8.39 2.89
C SER A 34 6.39 -9.44 1.81
N GLY A 35 6.34 -9.05 0.53
CA GLY A 35 5.95 -9.92 -0.58
C GLY A 35 4.47 -10.31 -0.57
N VAL A 36 3.63 -9.72 0.30
CA VAL A 36 2.19 -10.02 0.38
C VAL A 36 1.45 -9.47 -0.84
N PHE A 37 1.86 -8.29 -1.34
CA PHE A 37 1.33 -7.71 -2.58
C PHE A 37 2.43 -7.12 -3.46
N GLY A 38 2.29 -7.26 -4.78
CA GLY A 38 3.16 -6.56 -5.73
C GLY A 38 2.89 -5.05 -5.77
N CYS A 39 3.91 -4.26 -6.13
CA CYS A 39 3.87 -2.79 -6.15
C CYS A 39 2.66 -2.17 -6.88
N SER A 40 2.31 -2.69 -8.06
CA SER A 40 1.14 -2.22 -8.83
C SER A 40 -0.18 -2.47 -8.12
N THR A 41 -0.26 -3.60 -7.39
CA THR A 41 -1.43 -3.96 -6.62
C THR A 41 -1.52 -3.08 -5.39
N ALA A 42 -0.48 -3.02 -4.55
CA ALA A 42 -0.44 -2.22 -3.32
C ALA A 42 -0.92 -0.77 -3.54
N SER A 43 -0.40 -0.09 -4.57
CA SER A 43 -0.82 1.28 -4.91
C SER A 43 -2.30 1.39 -5.32
N SER A 44 -2.86 0.35 -5.95
CA SER A 44 -4.27 0.32 -6.36
C SER A 44 -5.22 0.05 -5.19
N LEU A 45 -4.76 -0.69 -4.18
CA LEU A 45 -5.55 -1.05 -3.00
C LEU A 45 -5.90 0.20 -2.17
N LEU A 46 -4.89 0.99 -1.82
CA LEU A 46 -5.06 2.18 -0.98
C LEU A 46 -5.80 3.32 -1.72
N LYS A 47 -5.79 3.29 -3.05
CA LYS A 47 -6.62 4.20 -3.87
C LYS A 47 -8.09 3.78 -3.93
N GLY A 48 -8.48 2.68 -3.27
CA GLY A 48 -9.83 2.14 -3.30
C GLY A 48 -10.26 1.67 -4.69
N LYS A 49 -9.33 1.14 -5.50
CA LYS A 49 -9.64 0.64 -6.86
C LYS A 49 -9.99 -0.85 -6.90
N SER A 50 -9.75 -1.58 -5.80
CA SER A 50 -10.06 -3.00 -5.69
C SER A 50 -10.65 -3.28 -4.33
N TYR A 51 -11.97 -3.46 -4.26
CA TYR A 51 -12.70 -3.62 -3.01
C TYR A 51 -12.22 -4.83 -2.19
N ASN A 52 -12.41 -6.05 -2.71
CA ASN A 52 -12.09 -7.28 -1.97
C ASN A 52 -10.61 -7.37 -1.57
N ARG A 53 -9.71 -7.00 -2.48
CA ARG A 53 -8.27 -7.02 -2.18
C ARG A 53 -7.89 -5.90 -1.19
N GLY A 54 -8.54 -4.74 -1.28
CA GLY A 54 -8.30 -3.61 -0.38
C GLY A 54 -8.75 -3.92 1.03
N VAL A 55 -9.96 -4.46 1.20
CA VAL A 55 -10.46 -4.94 2.49
C VAL A 55 -9.51 -5.98 3.08
N ARG A 56 -9.05 -6.96 2.28
CA ARG A 56 -8.07 -7.95 2.77
C ARG A 56 -6.77 -7.29 3.22
N ALA A 57 -6.20 -6.38 2.45
CA ALA A 57 -4.95 -5.72 2.83
C ALA A 57 -5.08 -4.94 4.15
N HIS A 58 -6.18 -4.19 4.30
CA HIS A 58 -6.47 -3.49 5.55
C HIS A 58 -6.67 -4.46 6.73
N LYS A 59 -7.32 -5.61 6.55
CA LYS A 59 -7.43 -6.65 7.59
C LYS A 59 -6.07 -7.20 8.03
N LEU A 60 -5.17 -7.49 7.07
CA LEU A 60 -3.83 -8.01 7.38
C LEU A 60 -2.98 -6.97 8.12
N LEU A 61 -3.02 -5.71 7.68
CA LEU A 61 -2.33 -4.61 8.34
C LEU A 61 -2.91 -4.34 9.74
N LEU A 62 -4.23 -4.35 9.88
CA LEU A 62 -4.91 -4.22 11.16
C LEU A 62 -4.43 -5.30 12.14
N GLU A 63 -4.45 -6.57 11.74
CA GLU A 63 -4.00 -7.68 12.60
C GLU A 63 -2.53 -7.54 13.01
N ALA A 64 -1.64 -7.19 12.07
CA ALA A 64 -0.23 -6.97 12.37
C ALA A 64 -0.03 -5.80 13.37
N LEU A 65 -0.69 -4.67 13.15
CA LEU A 65 -0.61 -3.50 14.01
C LEU A 65 -1.23 -3.75 15.39
N LEU A 66 -2.35 -4.46 15.47
CA LEU A 66 -2.97 -4.87 16.75
C LEU A 66 -2.03 -5.76 17.56
N ARG A 67 -1.31 -6.69 16.92
CA ARG A 67 -0.31 -7.52 17.62
C ARG A 67 0.84 -6.70 18.19
N LEU A 68 1.34 -5.72 17.43
CA LEU A 68 2.40 -4.82 17.90
C LEU A 68 1.90 -3.92 19.03
N GLN A 69 0.72 -3.33 18.89
CA GLN A 69 0.08 -2.54 19.94
C GLN A 69 -0.18 -3.37 21.20
N TRP A 70 -0.53 -4.65 21.06
CA TRP A 70 -0.70 -5.57 22.18
C TRP A 70 0.62 -5.92 22.86
N ARG A 71 1.72 -6.11 22.11
CA ARG A 71 3.07 -6.26 22.68
C ARG A 71 3.43 -5.02 23.51
N ALA A 72 3.20 -3.83 22.96
CA ALA A 72 3.42 -2.57 23.66
C ALA A 72 2.54 -2.46 24.92
N PHE A 73 1.27 -2.86 24.86
CA PHE A 73 0.41 -2.90 26.04
C PHE A 73 0.96 -3.83 27.13
N GLY A 74 1.48 -5.01 26.76
CA GLY A 74 2.15 -5.93 27.70
C GLY A 74 3.40 -5.33 28.36
N GLU A 75 4.22 -4.59 27.59
CA GLU A 75 5.35 -3.85 28.16
C GLU A 75 4.90 -2.75 29.12
N TRP A 76 3.86 -2.00 28.76
CA TRP A 76 3.31 -0.92 29.58
C TRP A 76 2.70 -1.42 30.89
N ILE A 77 1.98 -2.55 30.86
CA ILE A 77 1.35 -3.12 32.07
C ILE A 77 2.37 -3.76 33.01
N SER A 78 3.52 -4.20 32.48
CA SER A 78 4.61 -4.81 33.25
C SER A 78 5.36 -3.80 34.14
N VAL A 79 5.15 -2.49 33.96
CA VAL A 79 5.69 -1.46 34.84
C VAL A 79 5.01 -1.52 36.22
N GLU A 80 5.77 -1.40 37.31
CA GLU A 80 5.34 -1.66 38.70
C GLU A 80 4.03 -0.97 39.14
N LYS A 81 3.59 0.12 38.49
CA LYS A 81 2.31 0.79 38.76
C LYS A 81 1.07 0.03 38.26
N HIS A 82 1.22 -0.84 37.27
CA HIS A 82 0.14 -1.60 36.62
C HIS A 82 0.33 -3.12 36.74
N ALA A 83 1.48 -3.57 37.25
CA ALA A 83 1.77 -4.97 37.51
C ALA A 83 0.73 -5.58 38.47
N GLY A 84 0.10 -6.67 38.05
CA GLY A 84 -0.95 -7.35 38.82
C GLY A 84 -2.38 -6.81 38.61
N ALA A 85 -2.58 -5.79 37.77
CA ALA A 85 -3.92 -5.32 37.39
C ALA A 85 -4.69 -6.37 36.57
N ILE A 86 -3.97 -7.24 35.87
CA ILE A 86 -4.50 -8.34 35.06
C ILE A 86 -3.72 -9.61 35.35
N ASP A 87 -4.44 -10.70 35.59
CA ASP A 87 -3.87 -12.04 35.74
C ASP A 87 -3.76 -12.69 34.35
N GLU A 88 -2.61 -12.51 33.70
CA GLU A 88 -2.34 -12.97 32.33
C GLU A 88 -2.49 -14.49 32.20
N ASP A 89 -1.99 -15.25 33.17
CA ASP A 89 -2.09 -16.71 33.20
C ASP A 89 -3.55 -17.17 33.26
N LYS A 90 -4.38 -16.50 34.06
CA LYS A 90 -5.83 -16.77 34.07
C LYS A 90 -6.48 -16.40 32.74
N LEU A 91 -6.15 -15.27 32.12
CA LEU A 91 -6.72 -14.90 30.83
C LEU A 91 -6.36 -15.89 29.73
N VAL A 92 -5.09 -16.31 29.64
CA VAL A 92 -4.62 -17.32 28.69
C VAL A 92 -5.35 -18.64 28.93
N THR A 93 -5.50 -19.05 30.19
CA THR A 93 -6.24 -20.26 30.56
C THR A 93 -7.70 -20.19 30.10
N ILE A 94 -8.38 -19.06 30.31
CA ILE A 94 -9.78 -18.86 29.89
C ILE A 94 -9.88 -18.89 28.35
N ILE A 95 -8.96 -18.23 27.64
CA ILE A 95 -8.94 -18.23 26.17
C ILE A 95 -8.68 -19.63 25.62
N GLN A 96 -7.77 -20.39 26.22
CA GLN A 96 -7.52 -21.79 25.86
C GLN A 96 -8.74 -22.66 26.13
N ALA A 97 -9.42 -22.47 27.25
CA ALA A 97 -10.68 -23.15 27.55
C ALA A 97 -11.76 -22.86 26.49
N CYS A 98 -11.90 -21.61 26.04
CA CYS A 98 -12.78 -21.25 24.92
C CYS A 98 -12.39 -21.97 23.62
N ARG A 99 -11.09 -22.08 23.31
CA ARG A 99 -10.58 -22.71 22.08
C ARG A 99 -10.71 -24.24 22.07
N GLN A 100 -10.61 -24.86 23.24
CA GLN A 100 -10.63 -26.32 23.40
C GLN A 100 -12.02 -26.87 23.75
N SER A 101 -13.00 -25.99 24.00
CA SER A 101 -14.37 -26.35 24.34
C SER A 101 -14.99 -27.26 23.28
N SER A 102 -15.37 -28.47 23.69
CA SER A 102 -15.93 -29.50 22.81
C SER A 102 -17.46 -29.48 22.77
N SER A 103 -18.11 -28.76 23.69
CA SER A 103 -19.56 -28.61 23.79
C SER A 103 -19.98 -27.14 23.80
N GLY A 104 -21.20 -26.85 23.30
CA GLY A 104 -21.74 -25.49 23.30
C GLY A 104 -22.03 -24.92 24.70
N GLY A 105 -22.20 -25.78 25.71
CA GLY A 105 -22.39 -25.38 27.11
C GLY A 105 -21.09 -24.90 27.75
N ASP A 106 -20.01 -25.68 27.59
CA ASP A 106 -18.69 -25.34 28.12
C ASP A 106 -18.13 -24.06 27.47
N LEU A 107 -18.36 -23.91 26.16
CA LEU A 107 -17.99 -22.70 25.43
C LEU A 107 -18.72 -21.47 26.00
N LYS A 108 -20.03 -21.57 26.30
CA LYS A 108 -20.78 -20.46 26.89
C LYS A 108 -20.21 -20.07 28.25
N VAL A 109 -19.92 -21.04 29.13
CA VAL A 109 -19.36 -20.77 30.47
C VAL A 109 -17.98 -20.12 30.36
N ALA A 110 -17.09 -20.65 29.53
CA ALA A 110 -15.77 -20.07 29.30
C ALA A 110 -15.87 -18.66 28.69
N PHE A 111 -16.80 -18.46 27.75
CA PHE A 111 -17.05 -17.16 27.14
C PHE A 111 -17.62 -16.14 28.14
N TYR A 112 -18.54 -16.52 29.02
CA TYR A 112 -19.04 -15.64 30.08
C TYR A 112 -17.93 -15.19 31.03
N ARG A 113 -17.06 -16.11 31.46
CA ARG A 113 -15.88 -15.77 32.30
C ARG A 113 -14.92 -14.82 31.59
N LEU A 114 -14.76 -14.97 30.29
CA LEU A 114 -14.01 -14.02 29.48
C LEU A 114 -14.70 -12.65 29.49
N CYS A 115 -16.01 -12.60 29.21
CA CYS A 115 -16.81 -11.38 29.20
C CYS A 115 -16.78 -10.63 30.53
N GLU A 116 -16.76 -11.30 31.67
CA GLU A 116 -16.64 -10.63 32.99
C GLU A 116 -15.32 -9.88 33.16
N ARG A 117 -14.25 -10.31 32.49
CA ARG A 117 -12.91 -9.71 32.57
C ARG A 117 -12.66 -8.67 31.48
N LEU A 118 -13.43 -8.71 30.39
CA LEU A 118 -13.30 -7.78 29.26
C LEU A 118 -13.44 -6.30 29.66
N PRO A 119 -14.37 -5.87 30.54
CA PRO A 119 -14.49 -4.46 30.91
C PRO A 119 -13.21 -3.89 31.52
N ALA A 120 -12.66 -4.52 32.56
CA ALA A 120 -11.44 -4.06 33.22
C ALA A 120 -10.22 -4.04 32.26
N LEU A 121 -10.12 -5.06 31.40
CA LEU A 121 -9.09 -5.10 30.37
C LEU A 121 -9.28 -3.97 29.33
N THR A 122 -10.52 -3.69 28.94
CA THR A 122 -10.86 -2.61 27.99
C THR A 122 -10.55 -1.24 28.58
N ASP A 123 -10.85 -1.03 29.87
CA ASP A 123 -10.53 0.22 30.58
C ASP A 123 -9.01 0.43 30.66
N LEU A 124 -8.26 -0.60 31.04
CA LEU A 124 -6.79 -0.55 31.08
C LEU A 124 -6.18 -0.32 29.70
N PHE A 125 -6.69 -0.98 28.68
CA PHE A 125 -6.21 -0.79 27.30
C PHE A 125 -6.53 0.63 26.80
N SER A 126 -7.69 1.17 27.15
CA SER A 126 -8.07 2.55 26.83
C SER A 126 -7.17 3.56 27.52
N GLU A 127 -6.83 3.31 28.79
CA GLU A 127 -5.89 4.15 29.54
C GLU A 127 -4.47 4.09 28.95
N PHE A 128 -3.99 2.91 28.57
CA PHE A 128 -2.73 2.73 27.84
C PHE A 128 -2.72 3.56 26.54
N ARG A 129 -3.72 3.38 25.68
CA ARG A 129 -3.84 4.12 24.41
C ARG A 129 -3.83 5.63 24.66
N ARG A 130 -4.57 6.09 25.68
CA ARG A 130 -4.66 7.51 26.05
C ARG A 130 -3.32 8.08 26.50
N GLN A 131 -2.61 7.39 27.41
CA GLN A 131 -1.33 7.86 27.94
C GLN A 131 -0.25 7.87 26.86
N VAL A 132 -0.10 6.78 26.09
CA VAL A 132 0.97 6.68 25.10
C VAL A 132 0.73 7.61 23.90
N SER A 133 -0.53 7.83 23.50
CA SER A 133 -0.87 8.81 22.46
C SER A 133 -0.54 10.27 22.84
N GLN A 134 -0.39 10.57 24.14
CA GLN A 134 0.08 11.89 24.60
C GLN A 134 1.60 12.03 24.53
N GLN A 135 2.34 10.92 24.45
CA GLN A 135 3.80 10.88 24.47
C GLN A 135 4.41 10.55 23.11
N SER A 136 3.62 9.98 22.19
CA SER A 136 4.09 9.62 20.85
C SER A 136 3.07 9.98 19.77
N ASN A 137 3.44 10.94 18.91
CA ASN A 137 2.67 11.28 17.71
C ASN A 137 2.67 10.13 16.70
N LEU A 138 3.73 9.31 16.69
CA LEU A 138 3.81 8.13 15.85
C LEU A 138 2.78 7.09 16.28
N PHE A 139 2.73 6.78 17.58
CA PHE A 139 1.72 5.87 18.15
C PHE A 139 0.32 6.36 17.80
N ARG A 140 0.01 7.62 18.11
CA ARG A 140 -1.32 8.21 17.89
C ARG A 140 -1.76 8.13 16.43
N PHE A 141 -0.83 8.31 15.49
CA PHE A 141 -1.13 8.21 14.06
C PHE A 141 -1.51 6.79 13.63
N TRP A 142 -0.79 5.77 14.08
CA TRP A 142 -1.09 4.38 13.75
C TRP A 142 -2.24 3.79 14.54
N ASP A 143 -2.50 4.32 15.74
CA ASP A 143 -3.70 4.03 16.50
C ASP A 143 -4.96 4.52 15.78
N LEU A 144 -4.91 5.72 15.17
CA LEU A 144 -5.96 6.22 14.29
C LEU A 144 -6.17 5.33 13.05
N TYR A 145 -5.12 4.69 12.52
CA TYR A 145 -5.27 3.72 11.43
C TYR A 145 -6.11 2.52 11.87
N ILE A 146 -5.79 1.96 13.05
CA ILE A 146 -6.51 0.83 13.64
C ILE A 146 -7.98 1.18 13.79
N ASP A 147 -8.31 2.32 14.40
CA ASP A 147 -9.69 2.76 14.58
C ASP A 147 -10.43 2.94 13.26
N ALA A 148 -9.78 3.56 12.26
CA ALA A 148 -10.38 3.77 10.95
C ALA A 148 -10.67 2.44 10.23
N VAL A 149 -9.76 1.46 10.29
CA VAL A 149 -10.01 0.14 9.68
C VAL A 149 -11.06 -0.64 10.48
N MET A 150 -11.07 -0.56 11.80
CA MET A 150 -12.11 -1.18 12.64
C MET A 150 -13.49 -0.61 12.30
N LEU A 151 -13.60 0.71 12.10
CA LEU A 151 -14.83 1.36 11.64
C LEU A 151 -15.28 0.87 10.25
N LEU A 152 -14.34 0.69 9.31
CA LEU A 152 -14.62 0.07 8.01
C LEU A 152 -15.21 -1.34 8.16
N LEU A 153 -14.61 -2.16 9.03
CA LEU A 153 -15.08 -3.53 9.27
C LEU A 153 -16.43 -3.56 9.97
N CYS A 154 -16.68 -2.63 10.91
CA CYS A 154 -17.96 -2.44 11.57
C CYS A 154 -19.08 -2.12 10.58
N PHE A 155 -18.82 -1.20 9.64
CA PHE A 155 -19.76 -0.89 8.56
C PHE A 155 -20.01 -2.09 7.62
N ILE A 156 -18.94 -2.80 7.22
CA ILE A 156 -19.09 -4.00 6.37
C ILE A 156 -19.91 -5.08 7.09
N ARG A 157 -19.71 -5.23 8.39
CA ARG A 157 -20.50 -6.14 9.22
C ARG A 157 -21.97 -5.72 9.23
N ALA A 158 -22.28 -4.44 9.44
CA ALA A 158 -23.64 -3.92 9.41
C ALA A 158 -24.36 -4.26 8.10
N GLU A 159 -23.70 -4.03 6.95
CA GLU A 159 -24.24 -4.35 5.63
C GLU A 159 -24.42 -5.86 5.41
N ARG A 160 -23.55 -6.70 5.96
CA ARG A 160 -23.64 -8.17 5.83
C ARG A 160 -24.71 -8.78 6.73
N GLU A 161 -24.88 -8.24 7.93
CA GLU A 161 -25.84 -8.72 8.94
C GLU A 161 -27.22 -8.07 8.80
N GLY A 162 -27.38 -7.08 7.91
CA GLY A 162 -28.63 -6.32 7.82
C GLY A 162 -28.90 -5.49 9.07
N SER A 163 -27.87 -5.07 9.81
CA SER A 163 -28.06 -4.29 11.05
C SER A 163 -28.21 -2.80 10.73
N TRP A 164 -29.45 -2.31 10.68
CA TRP A 164 -29.73 -0.93 10.30
C TRP A 164 -29.16 0.12 11.25
N ASN A 165 -29.31 -0.08 12.56
CA ASN A 165 -28.77 0.84 13.56
C ASN A 165 -27.24 0.90 13.52
N LEU A 166 -26.59 -0.26 13.36
CA LEU A 166 -25.13 -0.33 13.24
C LEU A 166 -24.65 0.35 11.94
N HIS A 167 -25.42 0.22 10.86
CA HIS A 167 -25.16 0.89 9.60
C HIS A 167 -25.19 2.41 9.76
N LEU A 168 -26.27 2.97 10.32
CA LEU A 168 -26.39 4.42 10.51
C LEU A 168 -25.32 4.98 11.43
N ASN A 169 -25.03 4.30 12.55
CA ASN A 169 -23.97 4.70 13.47
C ASN A 169 -22.60 4.67 12.78
N ALA A 170 -22.28 3.60 12.04
CA ALA A 170 -21.02 3.52 11.34
C ALA A 170 -20.89 4.58 10.23
N VAL A 171 -21.97 4.89 9.49
CA VAL A 171 -21.96 5.96 8.48
C VAL A 171 -21.77 7.34 9.13
N ALA A 172 -22.38 7.59 10.28
CA ALA A 172 -22.19 8.81 11.05
C ALA A 172 -20.73 8.98 11.49
N GLU A 173 -20.13 7.94 12.06
CA GLU A 173 -18.71 7.92 12.46
C GLU A 173 -17.74 8.03 11.28
N MET A 174 -18.14 7.55 10.09
CA MET A 174 -17.35 7.72 8.86
C MET A 174 -17.42 9.15 8.30
N ALA A 175 -18.46 9.93 8.62
CA ALA A 175 -18.70 11.24 8.03
C ALA A 175 -17.52 12.22 8.22
N PRO A 176 -16.93 12.38 9.42
CA PRO A 176 -15.77 13.25 9.65
C PRO A 176 -14.58 12.92 8.73
N PHE A 177 -14.30 11.64 8.47
CA PHE A 177 -13.22 11.22 7.58
C PHE A 177 -13.43 11.70 6.14
N PHE A 178 -14.68 11.71 5.66
CA PHE A 178 -14.98 12.20 4.32
C PHE A 178 -14.74 13.72 4.22
N PHE A 179 -15.11 14.48 5.24
CA PHE A 179 -14.82 15.92 5.31
C PHE A 179 -13.32 16.20 5.35
N CYS A 180 -12.57 15.59 6.27
CA CYS A 180 -11.15 15.90 6.44
C CYS A 180 -10.30 15.47 5.24
N MET A 181 -10.71 14.40 4.54
CA MET A 181 -10.04 13.91 3.33
C MET A 181 -10.62 14.47 2.03
N ASP A 182 -11.43 15.54 2.10
CA ASP A 182 -12.00 16.27 0.95
C ASP A 182 -12.78 15.36 -0.04
N ARG A 183 -13.52 14.39 0.47
CA ARG A 183 -14.41 13.51 -0.30
C ARG A 183 -15.75 14.20 -0.54
N ILE A 184 -15.70 15.33 -1.25
CA ILE A 184 -16.80 16.33 -1.38
C ILE A 184 -18.17 15.70 -1.66
N ASN A 185 -18.26 14.73 -2.58
CA ASN A 185 -19.54 14.07 -2.90
C ASN A 185 -20.13 13.37 -1.67
N TYR A 186 -19.31 12.67 -0.89
CA TYR A 186 -19.75 12.00 0.33
C TYR A 186 -19.96 12.99 1.47
N SER A 187 -19.06 13.97 1.64
CA SER A 187 -19.23 15.04 2.62
C SER A 187 -20.55 15.78 2.46
N ARG A 188 -21.01 16.00 1.22
CA ARG A 188 -22.28 16.67 0.93
C ARG A 188 -23.50 15.81 1.21
N TRP A 189 -23.48 14.55 0.78
CA TRP A 189 -24.68 13.70 0.74
C TRP A 189 -24.88 12.86 1.99
N ILE A 190 -23.81 12.50 2.72
CA ILE A 190 -23.94 11.72 3.96
C ILE A 190 -24.79 12.45 5.01
N PRO A 191 -24.62 13.76 5.28
CA PRO A 191 -25.45 14.43 6.29
C PRO A 191 -26.95 14.42 5.93
N VAL A 192 -27.27 14.63 4.66
CA VAL A 192 -28.65 14.55 4.14
C VAL A 192 -29.18 13.13 4.27
N TYR A 193 -28.40 12.16 3.80
CA TYR A 193 -28.74 10.74 3.90
C TYR A 193 -29.01 10.32 5.35
N LEU A 194 -28.13 10.69 6.30
CA LEU A 194 -28.32 10.37 7.71
C LEU A 194 -29.60 11.01 8.25
N ALA A 195 -29.85 12.29 7.98
CA ALA A 195 -31.08 12.95 8.38
C ALA A 195 -32.31 12.20 7.86
N ASP A 196 -32.39 11.96 6.54
CA ASP A 196 -33.49 11.24 5.91
C ASP A 196 -33.70 9.84 6.53
N MET A 197 -32.61 9.12 6.81
CA MET A 197 -32.68 7.78 7.38
C MET A 197 -33.06 7.77 8.86
N PHE A 198 -32.68 8.79 9.65
CA PHE A 198 -33.09 8.91 11.04
C PHE A 198 -34.57 9.30 11.17
N PHE A 199 -35.10 10.11 10.25
CA PHE A 199 -36.53 10.45 10.18
C PHE A 199 -37.36 9.40 9.42
N LEU A 200 -36.76 8.27 9.04
CA LEU A 200 -37.45 7.26 8.23
C LEU A 200 -38.64 6.65 8.97
N GLN A 201 -38.56 6.50 10.30
CA GLN A 201 -39.67 6.00 11.11
C GLN A 201 -40.92 6.89 11.01
N GLU A 202 -40.76 8.20 10.85
CA GLU A 202 -41.85 9.15 10.75
C GLU A 202 -42.32 9.34 9.29
N THR A 203 -41.36 9.39 8.36
CA THR A 203 -41.61 9.73 6.95
C THR A 203 -42.02 8.53 6.10
N ALA A 204 -41.57 7.31 6.46
CA ALA A 204 -41.92 6.06 5.80
C ALA A 204 -41.81 4.86 6.77
N PRO A 205 -42.77 4.71 7.71
CA PRO A 205 -42.70 3.70 8.77
C PRO A 205 -42.57 2.27 8.25
N GLU A 206 -43.26 1.94 7.15
CA GLU A 206 -43.21 0.62 6.51
C GLU A 206 -41.80 0.26 6.05
N VAL A 207 -41.08 1.21 5.45
CA VAL A 207 -39.71 0.99 4.97
C VAL A 207 -38.72 0.96 6.13
N HIS A 208 -38.95 1.77 7.17
CA HIS A 208 -38.17 1.69 8.39
C HIS A 208 -38.25 0.30 9.04
N THR A 209 -39.46 -0.28 9.14
CA THR A 209 -39.65 -1.65 9.66
C THR A 209 -38.84 -2.67 8.86
N GLU A 210 -38.97 -2.67 7.53
CA GLU A 210 -38.19 -3.56 6.64
C GLU A 210 -36.67 -3.40 6.82
N PHE A 211 -36.21 -2.17 7.04
CA PHE A 211 -34.79 -1.90 7.23
C PHE A 211 -34.28 -2.44 8.56
N VAL A 212 -35.04 -2.23 9.65
CA VAL A 212 -34.73 -2.75 10.99
C VAL A 212 -34.77 -4.27 11.04
N GLU A 213 -35.67 -4.90 10.28
CA GLU A 213 -35.74 -6.35 10.10
C GLU A 213 -34.59 -6.91 9.23
N GLY A 214 -33.79 -6.03 8.63
CA GLY A 214 -32.59 -6.40 7.88
C GLY A 214 -32.83 -6.69 6.40
N ASN A 215 -33.98 -6.29 5.84
CA ASN A 215 -34.34 -6.51 4.44
C ASN A 215 -33.79 -5.41 3.48
N HIS A 216 -32.85 -4.59 3.94
CA HIS A 216 -32.23 -3.50 3.16
C HIS A 216 -31.01 -3.91 2.29
N PRO A 217 -30.19 -4.92 2.62
CA PRO A 217 -29.07 -5.33 1.76
C PRO A 217 -29.53 -6.07 0.51
N VAL A 218 -28.92 -5.78 -0.65
CA VAL A 218 -29.21 -6.49 -1.90
C VAL A 218 -28.39 -7.79 -1.95
N ALA A 219 -29.02 -8.92 -1.62
CA ALA A 219 -28.43 -10.24 -1.83
C ALA A 219 -28.72 -10.74 -3.26
N ARG A 220 -27.67 -11.09 -4.03
CA ARG A 220 -27.82 -11.68 -5.38
C ARG A 220 -28.41 -13.10 -5.38
N SER A 221 -28.68 -13.65 -4.21
CA SER A 221 -29.43 -14.88 -4.01
C SER A 221 -30.56 -14.57 -3.04
N SER A 222 -31.76 -15.05 -3.33
CA SER A 222 -32.95 -15.06 -2.46
C SER A 222 -32.77 -15.95 -1.22
N ALA A 223 -31.59 -15.92 -0.62
CA ALA A 223 -31.22 -16.64 0.58
C ALA A 223 -30.60 -15.62 1.53
N PRO A 224 -31.30 -15.26 2.62
CA PRO A 224 -30.65 -14.72 3.80
C PRO A 224 -29.57 -15.73 4.22
N SER A 225 -28.42 -15.25 4.67
CA SER A 225 -27.39 -16.09 5.28
C SER A 225 -27.84 -16.56 6.66
N ALA A 226 -28.85 -17.44 6.66
CA ALA A 226 -29.41 -18.30 7.70
C ALA A 226 -30.90 -18.44 7.39
N ASN A 227 -31.34 -19.61 6.87
CA ASN A 227 -32.62 -20.20 7.25
C ASN A 227 -32.75 -21.65 6.72
N HIS A 228 -32.78 -22.54 7.71
CA HIS A 228 -33.23 -23.92 7.87
C HIS A 228 -33.70 -24.79 6.68
N GLU A 229 -34.39 -24.29 5.64
CA GLU A 229 -35.05 -25.16 4.66
C GLU A 229 -34.14 -25.59 3.50
N ARG A 230 -33.30 -24.70 2.97
CA ARG A 230 -32.35 -25.10 1.92
C ARG A 230 -31.23 -25.97 2.49
N ALA A 231 -30.87 -25.75 3.75
CA ALA A 231 -30.02 -26.64 4.52
C ALA A 231 -30.71 -27.99 4.76
N ALA A 232 -32.01 -28.02 5.06
CA ALA A 232 -32.77 -29.27 5.20
C ALA A 232 -32.94 -30.03 3.88
N ILE A 233 -33.21 -29.35 2.76
CA ILE A 233 -33.31 -29.95 1.42
C ILE A 233 -31.92 -30.42 0.97
N THR A 234 -30.87 -29.63 1.16
CA THR A 234 -29.49 -30.03 0.83
C THR A 234 -29.00 -31.17 1.74
N ALA A 235 -29.37 -31.17 3.02
CA ALA A 235 -29.09 -32.28 3.93
C ALA A 235 -29.90 -33.53 3.56
N ALA A 236 -31.17 -33.40 3.18
CA ALA A 236 -31.99 -34.51 2.70
C ALA A 236 -31.43 -35.07 1.38
N THR A 237 -31.01 -34.23 0.43
CA THR A 237 -30.37 -34.67 -0.82
C THR A 237 -29.00 -35.30 -0.57
N ARG A 238 -28.20 -34.78 0.37
CA ARG A 238 -26.90 -35.40 0.75
C ARG A 238 -27.09 -36.75 1.44
N LYS A 239 -28.14 -36.89 2.26
CA LYS A 239 -28.51 -38.13 2.94
C LYS A 239 -29.07 -39.18 1.97
N VAL A 240 -29.76 -38.75 0.91
CA VAL A 240 -30.24 -39.63 -0.18
C VAL A 240 -29.09 -40.04 -1.12
N CYS A 241 -28.02 -39.24 -1.20
CA CYS A 241 -26.87 -39.51 -2.07
C CYS A 241 -25.64 -40.08 -1.35
N ASP A 242 -25.74 -40.47 -0.06
CA ASP A 242 -24.62 -40.97 0.76
C ASP A 242 -23.37 -40.04 0.78
N LEU A 243 -23.61 -38.73 0.76
CA LEU A 243 -22.56 -37.70 0.74
C LEU A 243 -22.25 -37.10 2.13
N ASP A 244 -22.70 -37.74 3.21
CA ASP A 244 -22.48 -37.29 4.58
C ASP A 244 -21.04 -37.57 5.05
N ASN A 245 -20.11 -36.78 4.52
CA ASN A 245 -18.80 -36.56 5.14
C ASN A 245 -18.88 -35.25 5.95
N PRO A 246 -18.57 -35.25 7.27
CA PRO A 246 -18.89 -34.15 8.20
C PRO A 246 -18.09 -32.85 8.03
N THR A 247 -17.41 -32.64 6.90
CA THR A 247 -16.46 -31.52 6.69
C THR A 247 -16.99 -30.34 5.88
N THR A 248 -18.21 -30.38 5.35
CA THR A 248 -18.72 -29.31 4.46
C THR A 248 -20.06 -28.71 4.90
N SER A 249 -20.04 -28.06 6.07
CA SER A 249 -20.86 -26.88 6.32
C SER A 249 -20.38 -25.76 5.39
N HIS A 250 -21.30 -25.03 4.73
CA HIS A 250 -20.97 -23.83 3.96
C HIS A 250 -20.46 -22.71 4.90
N SER A 251 -19.23 -22.85 5.37
CA SER A 251 -18.53 -21.80 6.11
C SER A 251 -18.16 -20.68 5.15
N ASN A 252 -18.19 -19.43 5.64
CA ASN A 252 -17.71 -18.27 4.92
C ASN A 252 -16.32 -18.58 4.34
N LYS A 253 -16.08 -18.32 3.05
CA LYS A 253 -14.79 -18.58 2.37
C LYS A 253 -13.62 -17.90 3.09
N GLU A 254 -13.88 -16.81 3.81
CA GLU A 254 -12.91 -16.13 4.68
C GLU A 254 -12.52 -16.95 5.94
N SER A 255 -13.41 -17.80 6.45
CA SER A 255 -13.23 -18.61 7.67
C SER A 255 -12.73 -20.04 7.41
N GLY A 256 -12.49 -20.41 6.15
CA GLY A 256 -11.94 -21.72 5.79
C GLY A 256 -10.49 -21.87 6.29
N LYS A 257 -10.13 -23.06 6.79
CA LYS A 257 -8.80 -23.35 7.38
C LYS A 257 -7.63 -22.87 6.51
N THR A 258 -7.68 -23.13 5.20
CA THR A 258 -6.64 -22.70 4.25
C THR A 258 -6.51 -21.18 4.15
N ARG A 259 -7.64 -20.45 4.21
CA ARG A 259 -7.62 -18.98 4.19
C ARG A 259 -7.01 -18.44 5.46
N VAL A 260 -7.41 -18.95 6.62
CA VAL A 260 -6.88 -18.57 7.93
C VAL A 260 -5.37 -18.80 8.00
N GLN A 261 -4.89 -19.97 7.59
CA GLN A 261 -3.45 -20.29 7.55
C GLN A 261 -2.67 -19.36 6.62
N ARG A 262 -3.23 -19.03 5.46
CA ARG A 262 -2.59 -18.11 4.52
C ARG A 262 -2.54 -16.69 5.05
N ASP A 263 -3.63 -16.20 5.63
CA ASP A 263 -3.69 -14.85 6.18
C ASP A 263 -2.77 -14.73 7.40
N GLU A 264 -2.67 -15.76 8.25
CA GLU A 264 -1.66 -15.84 9.33
C GLU A 264 -0.24 -15.79 8.76
N SER A 265 0.08 -16.60 7.75
CA SER A 265 1.40 -16.57 7.09
C SER A 265 1.73 -15.18 6.52
N ASP A 266 0.76 -14.50 5.93
CA ASP A 266 0.96 -13.16 5.38
C ASP A 266 1.12 -12.10 6.51
N VAL A 267 0.41 -12.23 7.64
CA VAL A 267 0.61 -11.38 8.83
C VAL A 267 2.01 -11.55 9.40
N GLN A 268 2.51 -12.78 9.50
CA GLN A 268 3.88 -13.03 9.98
C GLN A 268 4.95 -12.41 9.07
N LYS A 269 4.74 -12.37 7.75
CA LYS A 269 5.64 -11.65 6.83
C LYS A 269 5.63 -10.14 7.08
N LEU A 270 4.47 -9.55 7.37
CA LEU A 270 4.38 -8.13 7.72
C LEU A 270 5.13 -7.84 9.02
N LEU A 271 4.95 -8.69 10.04
CA LEU A 271 5.65 -8.56 11.32
C LEU A 271 7.16 -8.69 11.15
N SER A 272 7.67 -9.67 10.39
CA SER A 272 9.11 -9.81 10.13
C SER A 272 9.69 -8.56 9.46
N VAL A 273 9.00 -7.94 8.49
CA VAL A 273 9.48 -6.68 7.89
C VAL A 273 9.56 -5.55 8.92
N ILE A 274 8.61 -5.47 9.85
CA ILE A 274 8.63 -4.48 10.94
C ILE A 274 9.73 -4.80 11.94
N ASP A 275 9.93 -6.05 12.31
CA ASP A 275 10.96 -6.44 13.27
C ASP A 275 12.38 -6.26 12.67
N ASP A 276 12.56 -6.48 11.35
CA ASP A 276 13.87 -6.52 10.70
C ASP A 276 14.27 -5.24 9.94
N THR A 277 13.31 -4.50 9.39
CA THR A 277 13.58 -3.52 8.31
C THR A 277 13.03 -2.11 8.55
N ILE A 278 11.82 -1.98 9.12
CA ILE A 278 11.16 -0.68 9.34
C ILE A 278 10.91 -0.44 10.83
N ALA A 279 10.70 0.80 11.24
CA ALA A 279 10.47 1.10 12.66
C ALA A 279 9.10 0.59 13.13
N ASP A 280 9.06 -0.07 14.29
CA ASP A 280 7.81 -0.41 14.98
C ASP A 280 7.11 0.89 15.44
N PRO A 281 5.90 1.20 14.93
CA PRO A 281 5.18 2.40 15.31
C PRO A 281 4.70 2.43 16.77
N PHE A 282 4.72 1.29 17.47
CA PHE A 282 4.28 1.13 18.85
C PHE A 282 5.44 0.94 19.84
N TYR A 283 6.69 1.15 19.41
CA TYR A 283 7.86 0.99 20.27
C TYR A 283 7.89 2.01 21.43
N LEU A 284 7.72 1.53 22.66
CA LEU A 284 7.50 2.41 23.82
C LEU A 284 8.75 3.15 24.31
N LYS A 285 9.96 2.62 24.07
CA LYS A 285 11.19 3.25 24.61
C LYS A 285 11.51 4.61 23.98
N GLU A 286 10.88 4.93 22.85
CA GLU A 286 10.96 6.26 22.23
C GLU A 286 9.91 7.24 22.78
N ALA A 287 8.89 6.76 23.48
CA ALA A 287 7.87 7.60 24.10
C ALA A 287 8.43 8.15 25.42
N SER A 288 8.50 9.47 25.53
CA SER A 288 8.93 10.15 26.76
C SER A 288 7.93 11.25 27.13
N PRO A 289 7.57 11.38 28.42
CA PRO A 289 6.80 12.53 28.90
C PRO A 289 7.51 13.88 28.69
N GLN A 290 8.84 13.87 28.52
CA GLN A 290 9.67 15.07 28.41
C GLN A 290 10.00 15.43 26.96
N ASP A 291 9.95 14.46 26.04
CA ASP A 291 10.22 14.65 24.62
C ASP A 291 9.21 13.84 23.79
N LEU A 292 8.31 14.56 23.12
CA LEU A 292 7.21 13.97 22.36
C LEU A 292 7.77 13.28 21.11
N THR A 293 7.55 11.96 20.97
CA THR A 293 8.03 11.23 19.79
C THR A 293 7.40 11.86 18.53
N PRO A 294 8.21 12.33 17.56
CA PRO A 294 7.67 13.03 16.40
C PRO A 294 6.98 12.05 15.44
N LEU A 295 6.00 12.55 14.70
CA LEU A 295 5.38 11.79 13.62
C LEU A 295 6.38 11.66 12.46
N ARG A 296 6.80 10.43 12.17
CA ARG A 296 7.74 10.13 11.09
C ARG A 296 7.28 8.98 10.22
N ASN A 297 7.78 8.93 8.99
CA ASN A 297 7.60 7.79 8.13
C ASN A 297 8.39 6.59 8.68
N ILE A 298 7.74 5.44 8.87
CA ILE A 298 8.32 4.28 9.59
C ILE A 298 9.46 3.59 8.83
N ALA A 299 9.54 3.71 7.51
CA ALA A 299 10.63 3.09 6.75
C ALA A 299 11.83 4.03 6.56
N THR A 300 11.58 5.31 6.31
CA THR A 300 12.62 6.29 5.94
C THR A 300 13.11 7.13 7.12
N GLY A 301 12.36 7.16 8.23
CA GLY A 301 12.62 8.03 9.38
C GLY A 301 12.35 9.52 9.12
N VAL A 302 11.83 9.90 7.95
CA VAL A 302 11.54 11.30 7.62
C VAL A 302 10.45 11.84 8.54
N VAL A 303 10.80 12.86 9.33
CA VAL A 303 9.90 13.52 10.28
C VAL A 303 8.98 14.52 9.57
N MET A 304 7.68 14.43 9.85
CA MET A 304 6.70 15.43 9.43
C MET A 304 6.88 16.69 10.28
N PRO A 305 6.95 17.90 9.68
CA PRO A 305 7.11 19.10 10.49
C PRO A 305 5.88 19.32 11.40
N GLN A 306 6.13 19.82 12.61
CA GLN A 306 5.16 19.82 13.71
C GLN A 306 3.79 20.42 13.36
N PRO A 307 3.69 21.58 12.68
CA PRO A 307 2.38 22.15 12.35
C PRO A 307 1.55 21.27 11.40
N GLN A 308 2.20 20.54 10.49
CA GLN A 308 1.53 19.57 9.63
C GLN A 308 1.14 18.31 10.40
N ALA A 309 2.00 17.83 11.30
CA ALA A 309 1.74 16.66 12.14
C ALA A 309 0.52 16.90 13.05
N ASP A 310 0.50 18.03 13.78
CA ASP A 310 -0.62 18.38 14.67
C ASP A 310 -1.96 18.44 13.92
N ARG A 311 -1.95 19.04 12.72
CA ARG A 311 -3.14 19.14 11.87
C ARG A 311 -3.58 17.78 11.33
N LEU A 312 -2.64 16.88 11.00
CA LEU A 312 -2.96 15.53 10.54
C LEU A 312 -3.52 14.66 11.67
N LEU A 313 -2.96 14.76 12.88
CA LEU A 313 -3.42 14.01 14.05
C LEU A 313 -4.79 14.44 14.57
N LYS A 314 -5.19 15.69 14.31
CA LYS A 314 -6.52 16.24 14.61
C LYS A 314 -7.45 16.25 13.41
N CYS A 315 -7.11 15.56 12.32
CA CYS A 315 -7.85 15.71 11.07
C CYS A 315 -9.30 15.24 11.18
N VAL A 316 -9.59 14.19 11.95
CA VAL A 316 -10.95 13.70 12.18
C VAL A 316 -11.77 14.73 12.96
N ASP A 317 -11.20 15.35 13.99
CA ASP A 317 -11.84 16.43 14.75
C ASP A 317 -12.18 17.62 13.84
N ILE A 318 -11.22 18.05 13.00
CA ILE A 318 -11.43 19.09 11.98
C ILE A 318 -12.54 18.67 10.99
N GLY A 319 -12.60 17.39 10.64
CA GLY A 319 -13.67 16.84 9.80
C GLY A 319 -15.04 16.91 10.46
N ALA A 320 -15.12 16.68 11.76
CA ALA A 320 -16.34 16.78 12.56
C ALA A 320 -16.81 18.24 12.69
N GLU A 321 -15.88 19.17 12.92
CA GLU A 321 -16.16 20.62 12.93
C GLU A 321 -16.74 21.09 11.58
N GLU A 322 -16.14 20.67 10.46
CA GLU A 322 -16.62 21.01 9.12
C GLU A 322 -17.97 20.34 8.79
N LEU A 323 -18.22 19.13 9.29
CA LEU A 323 -19.54 18.48 9.21
C LEU A 323 -20.61 19.27 9.97
N GLN A 324 -20.31 19.69 11.20
CA GLN A 324 -21.22 20.47 12.02
C GLN A 324 -21.51 21.84 11.36
N LYS A 325 -20.46 22.51 10.88
CA LYS A 325 -20.59 23.76 10.12
C LYS A 325 -21.46 23.59 8.88
N PHE A 326 -21.20 22.56 8.07
CA PHE A 326 -21.99 22.24 6.88
C PHE A 326 -23.47 22.06 7.22
N THR A 327 -23.76 21.28 8.26
CA THR A 327 -25.13 21.00 8.72
C THR A 327 -25.83 22.28 9.15
N ASN A 328 -25.18 23.11 9.97
CA ASN A 328 -25.77 24.35 10.45
C ASN A 328 -25.99 25.38 9.34
N GLU A 329 -24.99 25.63 8.51
CA GLU A 329 -25.07 26.67 7.47
C GLU A 329 -25.99 26.29 6.31
N ARG A 330 -26.07 25.01 5.95
CA ARG A 330 -26.73 24.59 4.70
C ARG A 330 -28.02 23.81 4.89
N LEU A 331 -28.14 23.04 5.97
CA LEU A 331 -29.32 22.20 6.22
C LEU A 331 -30.28 22.88 7.20
N ASN A 332 -29.76 23.38 8.31
CA ASN A 332 -30.61 23.96 9.36
C ASN A 332 -31.00 25.41 9.06
N ASN A 333 -30.02 26.27 8.76
CA ASN A 333 -30.25 27.71 8.65
C ASN A 333 -30.34 28.20 7.20
N SER A 334 -29.92 27.39 6.22
CA SER A 334 -29.87 27.75 4.79
C SER A 334 -29.16 29.08 4.50
N THR A 335 -28.22 29.51 5.36
CA THR A 335 -27.41 30.73 5.18
C THR A 335 -26.43 30.60 4.01
N VAL A 336 -26.07 29.37 3.66
CA VAL A 336 -25.27 29.04 2.48
C VAL A 336 -26.05 28.05 1.62
N SER A 337 -26.08 28.28 0.30
CA SER A 337 -26.73 27.35 -0.64
C SER A 337 -26.14 25.93 -0.52
N PHE A 338 -26.99 24.91 -0.44
CA PHE A 338 -26.59 23.50 -0.46
C PHE A 338 -25.67 23.18 -1.65
N TRP A 339 -26.00 23.72 -2.83
CA TRP A 339 -25.24 23.49 -4.06
C TRP A 339 -23.93 24.28 -4.14
N GLY A 340 -23.76 25.30 -3.30
CA GLY A 340 -22.60 26.18 -3.26
C GLY A 340 -21.29 25.42 -3.07
N LYS A 341 -20.17 26.01 -3.51
CA LYS A 341 -18.83 25.43 -3.39
C LYS A 341 -18.51 25.11 -1.93
N MET A 342 -17.90 23.94 -1.67
CA MET A 342 -17.39 23.56 -0.35
C MET A 342 -15.90 23.89 -0.27
N SER A 343 -15.47 24.48 0.85
CA SER A 343 -14.05 24.63 1.19
C SER A 343 -13.40 23.27 1.33
N LYS A 344 -12.16 23.16 0.86
CA LYS A 344 -11.34 21.97 1.10
C LYS A 344 -10.49 22.18 2.34
N VAL A 345 -10.50 21.21 3.24
CA VAL A 345 -9.68 21.20 4.46
C VAL A 345 -8.19 21.10 4.11
N ASN A 346 -7.87 20.36 3.04
CA ASN A 346 -6.52 20.17 2.51
C ASN A 346 -5.49 19.79 3.59
N VAL A 347 -5.82 18.83 4.46
CA VAL A 347 -4.86 18.28 5.43
C VAL A 347 -3.64 17.73 4.70
N LYS A 348 -2.45 18.12 5.16
CA LYS A 348 -1.17 17.66 4.59
C LYS A 348 -0.85 16.27 5.13
N THR A 349 -0.64 15.32 4.24
CA THR A 349 -0.20 13.96 4.54
C THR A 349 1.27 13.77 4.19
N PHE A 350 1.87 12.62 4.47
CA PHE A 350 3.23 12.31 4.01
C PHE A 350 3.35 12.42 2.47
N ALA A 351 2.31 12.02 1.74
CA ALA A 351 2.24 12.21 0.28
C ALA A 351 2.19 13.68 -0.17
N SER A 352 1.90 14.61 0.73
CA SER A 352 1.99 16.05 0.45
C SER A 352 3.40 16.60 0.69
N LEU A 353 4.21 15.92 1.51
CA LEU A 353 5.60 16.27 1.81
C LEU A 353 6.55 15.72 0.75
N SER A 354 6.24 14.55 0.20
CA SER A 354 6.89 14.06 -1.02
C SER A 354 6.56 15.05 -2.14
N LYS A 355 7.57 15.79 -2.65
CA LYS A 355 7.39 16.65 -3.82
C LYS A 355 7.02 15.77 -5.01
N ALA A 356 5.73 15.53 -5.20
CA ALA A 356 5.23 15.05 -6.47
C ALA A 356 5.40 16.19 -7.48
N THR A 357 6.48 16.14 -8.27
CA THR A 357 6.55 16.93 -9.50
C THR A 357 5.34 16.51 -10.34
N LYS A 358 4.29 17.34 -10.34
CA LYS A 358 3.14 17.17 -11.23
C LYS A 358 3.65 17.23 -12.66
N ILE A 359 3.91 16.07 -13.24
CA ILE A 359 3.95 15.93 -14.68
C ILE A 359 2.50 16.09 -15.11
N LYS A 360 2.15 17.24 -15.71
CA LYS A 360 0.89 17.38 -16.45
C LYS A 360 0.85 16.23 -17.46
N ARG A 361 0.05 15.21 -17.20
CA ARG A 361 -0.42 14.32 -18.27
C ARG A 361 -1.29 15.19 -19.14
N GLY A 362 -0.71 15.79 -20.17
CA GLY A 362 -1.50 16.18 -21.33
C GLY A 362 -2.27 14.94 -21.78
N ASN A 363 -3.51 15.13 -22.21
CA ASN A 363 -4.30 14.09 -22.86
C ASN A 363 -3.57 13.67 -24.14
N TYR A 364 -2.56 12.83 -24.01
CA TYR A 364 -2.03 12.06 -25.11
C TYR A 364 -2.91 10.82 -25.18
N VAL A 365 -3.97 10.94 -25.97
CA VAL A 365 -4.49 9.81 -26.71
C VAL A 365 -3.25 9.18 -27.36
N TYR A 366 -2.86 7.98 -26.94
CA TYR A 366 -1.84 7.19 -27.63
C TYR A 366 -2.41 6.74 -28.98
N ARG A 367 -2.60 7.70 -29.90
CA ARG A 367 -2.40 7.48 -31.32
C ARG A 367 -0.92 7.80 -31.50
N SER A 368 -0.14 6.78 -31.83
CA SER A 368 1.32 6.89 -31.81
C SER A 368 1.76 8.20 -32.49
N GLN A 369 2.61 8.95 -31.80
CA GLN A 369 3.18 10.19 -32.31
C GLN A 369 3.89 9.94 -33.66
N LEU A 370 4.36 8.70 -33.84
CA LEU A 370 4.84 8.13 -35.10
C LEU A 370 3.77 8.17 -36.20
N VAL A 371 2.56 7.65 -35.98
CA VAL A 371 1.48 7.67 -36.97
C VAL A 371 1.05 9.11 -37.29
N GLN A 372 1.01 10.02 -36.31
CA GLN A 372 0.71 11.42 -36.58
C GLN A 372 1.81 12.14 -37.37
N LEU A 373 3.09 11.86 -37.10
CA LEU A 373 4.23 12.41 -37.84
C LEU A 373 4.32 11.83 -39.26
N LEU A 374 4.05 10.54 -39.43
CA LEU A 374 3.99 9.87 -40.73
C LEU A 374 2.80 10.38 -41.56
N ILE A 375 1.62 10.53 -40.94
CA ILE A 375 0.45 11.16 -41.59
C ILE A 375 0.77 12.61 -41.93
N ALA A 376 1.33 13.40 -41.02
CA ALA A 376 1.66 14.80 -41.28
C ALA A 376 2.76 14.96 -42.34
N ALA A 377 3.77 14.08 -42.38
CA ALA A 377 4.79 14.06 -43.42
C ALA A 377 4.17 13.72 -44.78
N ASN A 378 3.26 12.74 -44.83
CA ASN A 378 2.54 12.38 -46.04
C ASN A 378 1.56 13.48 -46.50
N THR A 379 0.88 14.16 -45.57
CA THR A 379 -0.05 15.27 -45.88
C THR A 379 0.67 16.57 -46.24
N ARG A 380 1.92 16.76 -45.80
CA ARG A 380 2.72 17.99 -46.04
C ARG A 380 3.88 17.78 -47.01
N GLU A 381 3.94 16.63 -47.70
CA GLU A 381 5.01 16.24 -48.63
C GLU A 381 6.43 16.40 -48.05
N ILE A 382 6.58 16.17 -46.74
CA ILE A 382 7.89 16.24 -46.08
C ILE A 382 8.61 14.91 -46.33
N ASP A 383 9.85 14.99 -46.84
CA ASP A 383 10.69 13.81 -47.05
C ASP A 383 10.84 13.01 -45.74
N LEU A 384 10.36 11.77 -45.78
CA LEU A 384 10.44 10.83 -44.66
C LEU A 384 11.88 10.57 -44.21
N ARG A 385 12.88 10.67 -45.10
CA ARG A 385 14.29 10.55 -44.74
C ARG A 385 14.73 11.65 -43.77
N VAL A 386 14.20 12.85 -43.94
CA VAL A 386 14.44 13.98 -43.03
C VAL A 386 13.72 13.76 -41.71
N VAL A 387 12.47 13.27 -41.73
CA VAL A 387 11.70 12.98 -40.50
C VAL A 387 12.36 11.89 -39.65
N LEU A 388 12.89 10.84 -40.29
CA LEU A 388 13.58 9.73 -39.63
C LEU A 388 15.00 10.08 -39.15
N SER A 389 15.53 11.25 -39.55
CA SER A 389 16.83 11.74 -39.07
C SER A 389 16.78 12.34 -37.65
N TYR A 390 15.58 12.55 -37.10
CA TYR A 390 15.36 13.04 -35.74
C TYR A 390 14.93 11.93 -34.79
N GLU A 391 15.34 12.00 -33.51
CA GLU A 391 14.98 11.00 -32.50
C GLU A 391 13.46 10.97 -32.23
N LEU A 392 12.80 9.95 -32.79
CA LEU A 392 11.38 9.70 -32.55
C LEU A 392 11.20 9.03 -31.19
N LYS A 393 10.49 9.69 -30.28
CA LYS A 393 10.23 9.17 -28.93
C LYS A 393 9.22 8.01 -28.99
N THR A 394 9.74 6.80 -29.17
CA THR A 394 8.94 5.56 -29.16
C THR A 394 9.34 4.70 -27.97
N THR A 395 8.36 3.95 -27.46
CA THR A 395 8.62 2.77 -26.63
C THR A 395 9.35 1.77 -27.53
N LYS A 396 10.70 1.82 -27.56
CA LYS A 396 11.54 0.99 -28.45
C LYS A 396 11.11 -0.48 -28.49
N SER A 397 10.65 -1.01 -27.35
CA SER A 397 10.19 -2.39 -27.21
C SER A 397 8.93 -2.74 -28.00
N ALA A 398 8.03 -1.79 -28.26
CA ALA A 398 6.81 -2.05 -29.04
C ALA A 398 7.10 -2.15 -30.54
N LEU A 399 8.04 -1.34 -31.05
CA LEU A 399 8.48 -1.42 -32.45
C LEU A 399 9.25 -2.72 -32.72
N LEU A 400 10.06 -3.18 -31.76
CA LEU A 400 10.79 -4.44 -31.86
C LEU A 400 9.85 -5.64 -32.03
N VAL A 401 8.75 -5.70 -31.27
CA VAL A 401 7.74 -6.77 -31.38
C VAL A 401 7.11 -6.80 -32.77
N GLU A 402 6.74 -5.63 -33.30
CA GLU A 402 6.17 -5.55 -34.66
C GLU A 402 7.24 -5.86 -35.73
N MET A 403 8.49 -5.43 -35.54
CA MET A 403 9.60 -5.76 -36.45
C MET A 403 9.94 -7.25 -36.44
N GLU A 404 9.82 -7.94 -35.31
CA GLU A 404 9.99 -9.40 -35.21
C GLU A 404 8.95 -10.16 -36.05
N GLU A 405 7.75 -9.61 -36.25
CA GLU A 405 6.74 -10.25 -37.11
C GLU A 405 7.05 -10.12 -38.62
N VAL A 406 7.76 -9.06 -39.03
CA VAL A 406 8.05 -8.76 -40.45
C VAL A 406 9.48 -9.05 -40.88
N CYS A 407 10.42 -9.16 -39.93
CA CYS A 407 11.83 -9.37 -40.19
C CYS A 407 12.20 -10.82 -39.85
N PRO A 408 12.47 -11.69 -40.83
CA PRO A 408 12.94 -13.04 -40.54
C PRO A 408 14.27 -12.94 -39.79
N ALA A 409 14.30 -13.45 -38.56
CA ALA A 409 15.52 -13.52 -37.77
C ALA A 409 16.47 -14.51 -38.46
N GLU A 410 17.60 -14.03 -38.96
CA GLU A 410 18.66 -14.94 -39.42
C GLU A 410 19.24 -15.68 -38.20
N GLU A 411 19.13 -17.00 -38.20
CA GLU A 411 19.60 -17.85 -37.09
C GLU A 411 21.12 -17.83 -36.92
N ARG A 412 21.86 -17.28 -37.90
CA ARG A 412 23.32 -17.20 -37.88
C ARG A 412 23.76 -15.86 -38.43
N LEU A 413 24.65 -15.20 -37.70
CA LEU A 413 25.38 -14.04 -38.23
C LEU A 413 26.19 -14.50 -39.46
N PRO A 414 26.30 -13.67 -40.52
CA PRO A 414 27.13 -14.01 -41.67
C PRO A 414 28.56 -14.31 -41.20
N GLN A 415 29.12 -15.45 -41.61
CA GLN A 415 30.55 -15.72 -41.39
C GLN A 415 31.35 -14.80 -42.31
N GLY A 416 31.69 -13.61 -41.80
CA GLY A 416 32.67 -12.75 -42.43
C GLY A 416 34.08 -13.23 -42.07
N GLU A 417 35.00 -13.23 -43.03
CA GLU A 417 36.45 -13.31 -42.79
C GLU A 417 36.99 -12.03 -42.11
N GLU A 418 36.13 -11.03 -41.95
CA GLU A 418 36.43 -9.73 -41.37
C GLU A 418 36.55 -9.81 -39.84
N PRO A 419 37.55 -9.15 -39.24
CA PRO A 419 37.71 -9.10 -37.79
C PRO A 419 36.48 -8.46 -37.13
N SER A 420 35.88 -9.19 -36.19
CA SER A 420 34.66 -8.78 -35.50
C SER A 420 34.96 -7.94 -34.26
N VAL A 421 34.10 -6.96 -33.99
CA VAL A 421 34.16 -6.09 -32.81
C VAL A 421 33.02 -6.44 -31.86
N PHE A 422 33.33 -6.64 -30.58
CA PHE A 422 32.31 -6.89 -29.56
C PHE A 422 31.97 -5.59 -28.83
N ILE A 423 30.68 -5.23 -28.75
CA ILE A 423 30.24 -4.00 -28.07
C ILE A 423 29.41 -4.35 -26.84
N HIS A 424 29.90 -4.00 -25.65
CA HIS A 424 29.16 -4.16 -24.40
C HIS A 424 28.38 -2.88 -24.03
N ASP A 425 27.11 -3.03 -23.64
CA ASP A 425 26.45 -2.03 -22.79
C ASP A 425 27.03 -2.16 -21.37
N GLY A 426 27.93 -1.25 -21.01
CA GLY A 426 28.64 -1.29 -19.75
C GLY A 426 27.70 -1.18 -18.54
N MET A 427 26.57 -0.47 -18.67
CA MET A 427 25.60 -0.38 -17.57
C MET A 427 24.78 -1.65 -17.40
N ALA A 428 24.53 -2.39 -18.48
CA ALA A 428 23.90 -3.70 -18.42
C ALA A 428 24.82 -4.72 -17.72
N VAL A 429 26.12 -4.73 -18.08
CA VAL A 429 27.12 -5.60 -17.45
C VAL A 429 27.21 -5.34 -15.94
N ILE A 430 27.31 -4.08 -15.52
CA ILE A 430 27.35 -3.69 -14.10
C ILE A 430 26.09 -4.14 -13.35
N GLN A 431 24.92 -4.07 -13.98
CA GLN A 431 23.66 -4.48 -13.35
C GLN A 431 23.51 -5.99 -13.25
N MET A 432 24.05 -6.71 -14.24
CA MET A 432 24.03 -8.17 -14.28
C MET A 432 24.95 -8.77 -13.21
N LEU A 433 26.21 -8.32 -13.18
CA LEU A 433 27.23 -8.86 -12.27
C LEU A 433 27.16 -8.29 -10.85
N LYS A 434 26.52 -7.12 -10.69
CA LYS A 434 26.38 -6.42 -9.41
C LYS A 434 27.74 -6.24 -8.73
N SER A 435 27.89 -6.68 -7.49
CA SER A 435 29.16 -6.67 -6.76
C SER A 435 29.92 -8.00 -6.85
N GLU A 436 29.32 -9.08 -7.38
CA GLU A 436 29.92 -10.41 -7.53
C GLU A 436 30.75 -10.90 -6.32
N GLY A 437 30.30 -10.60 -5.10
CA GLY A 437 31.02 -10.97 -3.86
C GLY A 437 32.34 -10.23 -3.62
N SER A 438 32.72 -9.29 -4.48
CA SER A 438 33.90 -8.43 -4.34
C SER A 438 33.83 -7.59 -3.07
N ARG A 439 34.97 -7.43 -2.39
CA ARG A 439 35.06 -6.67 -1.13
C ARG A 439 35.45 -5.21 -1.36
N THR A 440 36.24 -4.94 -2.39
CA THR A 440 36.76 -3.61 -2.74
C THR A 440 36.41 -3.24 -4.18
N PHE A 441 36.36 -1.93 -4.47
CA PHE A 441 36.12 -1.46 -5.84
C PHE A 441 37.18 -1.93 -6.84
N GLU A 442 38.42 -2.11 -6.42
CA GLU A 442 39.50 -2.71 -7.24
C GLU A 442 39.17 -4.15 -7.63
N SER A 443 38.87 -5.02 -6.66
CA SER A 443 38.50 -6.42 -6.94
C SER A 443 37.29 -6.54 -7.87
N LEU A 444 36.34 -5.60 -7.75
CA LEU A 444 35.20 -5.52 -8.66
C LEU A 444 35.60 -5.05 -10.06
N ALA A 445 36.48 -4.05 -10.17
CA ALA A 445 36.97 -3.57 -11.46
C ALA A 445 37.71 -4.68 -12.23
N GLU A 446 38.54 -5.46 -11.56
CA GLU A 446 39.22 -6.63 -12.14
C GLU A 446 38.25 -7.70 -12.62
N THR A 447 37.24 -8.00 -11.80
CA THR A 447 36.22 -9.02 -12.13
C THR A 447 35.43 -8.60 -13.36
N LEU A 448 34.98 -7.35 -13.39
CA LEU A 448 34.29 -6.78 -14.55
C LEU A 448 35.21 -6.74 -15.79
N PHE A 449 36.49 -6.38 -15.62
CA PHE A 449 37.46 -6.34 -16.72
C PHE A 449 37.66 -7.72 -17.35
N LYS A 450 37.81 -8.77 -16.54
CA LYS A 450 37.92 -10.16 -17.02
C LYS A 450 36.67 -10.59 -17.79
N PHE A 451 35.49 -10.17 -17.33
CA PHE A 451 34.23 -10.46 -18.02
C PHE A 451 34.18 -9.79 -19.40
N VAL A 452 34.39 -8.46 -19.45
CA VAL A 452 34.28 -7.69 -20.70
C VAL A 452 35.38 -8.00 -21.71
N SER A 453 36.56 -8.42 -21.26
CA SER A 453 37.67 -8.82 -22.15
C SER A 453 37.59 -10.28 -22.62
N SER A 454 36.69 -11.09 -22.07
CA SER A 454 36.57 -12.51 -22.42
C SER A 454 36.35 -12.80 -23.91
N PRO A 455 35.65 -11.96 -24.71
CA PRO A 455 35.51 -12.19 -26.15
C PRO A 455 36.83 -12.16 -26.92
N LEU A 456 37.84 -11.41 -26.44
CA LEU A 456 39.17 -11.35 -27.09
C LEU A 456 39.94 -12.68 -27.03
N ARG A 457 39.47 -13.66 -26.25
CA ARG A 457 40.04 -15.01 -26.19
C ARG A 457 39.51 -15.93 -27.30
N GLN A 458 38.50 -15.49 -28.05
CA GLN A 458 37.89 -16.24 -29.13
C GLN A 458 38.51 -15.83 -30.47
N ASP A 459 38.76 -16.80 -31.34
CA ASP A 459 39.28 -16.52 -32.69
C ASP A 459 38.28 -15.66 -33.49
N GLY A 460 38.79 -14.61 -34.13
CA GLY A 460 38.01 -13.68 -34.95
C GLY A 460 37.58 -12.37 -34.29
N PHE A 461 37.79 -12.19 -32.97
CA PHE A 461 37.53 -10.92 -32.29
C PHE A 461 38.81 -10.14 -32.01
N THR A 462 38.95 -8.97 -32.62
CA THR A 462 40.16 -8.13 -32.48
C THR A 462 39.98 -6.96 -31.54
N LYS A 463 38.73 -6.62 -31.18
CA LYS A 463 38.41 -5.43 -30.39
C LYS A 463 37.16 -5.63 -29.54
N VAL A 464 37.20 -5.10 -28.32
CA VAL A 464 36.03 -4.92 -27.46
C VAL A 464 35.84 -3.43 -27.19
N ASP A 465 34.66 -2.92 -27.49
CA ASP A 465 34.22 -1.58 -27.10
C ASP A 465 33.21 -1.66 -25.95
N ILE A 466 33.38 -0.82 -24.94
CA ILE A 466 32.46 -0.75 -23.80
C ILE A 466 31.80 0.61 -23.78
N VAL A 467 30.48 0.62 -23.91
CA VAL A 467 29.70 1.85 -24.02
C VAL A 467 28.99 2.12 -22.70
N PHE A 468 29.32 3.24 -22.07
CA PHE A 468 28.67 3.69 -20.85
C PHE A 468 27.65 4.80 -21.11
N ASP A 469 26.52 4.74 -20.38
CA ASP A 469 25.57 5.84 -20.33
C ASP A 469 26.22 7.13 -19.77
N ARG A 470 25.97 8.27 -20.41
CA ARG A 470 26.34 9.59 -19.90
C ARG A 470 25.33 10.10 -18.87
N TYR A 471 25.82 10.50 -17.70
CA TYR A 471 24.99 11.02 -16.60
C TYR A 471 25.27 12.49 -16.28
N ASP A 472 26.33 13.05 -16.83
CA ASP A 472 26.80 14.42 -16.57
C ASP A 472 26.06 15.49 -17.40
N LEU A 473 25.34 15.10 -18.46
CA LEU A 473 24.57 16.03 -19.29
C LEU A 473 23.24 16.43 -18.62
N PRO A 474 23.00 17.73 -18.34
CA PRO A 474 21.68 18.21 -17.92
C PRO A 474 20.70 18.15 -19.10
N LYS A 475 19.41 17.85 -18.84
CA LYS A 475 18.33 17.79 -19.86
C LYS A 475 18.47 16.68 -20.91
N SER A 476 19.02 15.53 -20.52
CA SER A 476 19.03 14.35 -21.40
C SER A 476 17.60 13.80 -21.60
N ILE A 477 17.29 13.28 -22.79
CA ILE A 477 16.01 12.60 -23.07
C ILE A 477 15.80 11.39 -22.13
N LYS A 478 16.88 10.76 -21.65
CA LYS A 478 16.83 9.69 -20.64
C LYS A 478 16.54 10.20 -19.22
N GLU A 479 16.59 11.50 -18.94
CA GLU A 479 16.38 12.05 -17.59
C GLU A 479 14.99 11.74 -17.03
N VAL A 480 13.96 11.81 -17.89
CA VAL A 480 12.58 11.46 -17.51
C VAL A 480 12.45 9.99 -17.13
N GLU A 481 13.07 9.10 -17.91
CA GLU A 481 13.06 7.66 -17.63
C GLU A 481 13.91 7.31 -16.40
N ARG A 482 15.01 8.04 -16.16
CA ARG A 482 15.84 7.92 -14.95
C ARG A 482 15.07 8.34 -13.69
N LEU A 483 14.28 9.42 -13.77
CA LEU A 483 13.38 9.83 -12.70
C LEU A 483 12.27 8.79 -12.46
N ARG A 484 11.73 8.18 -13.53
CA ARG A 484 10.71 7.12 -13.44
C ARG A 484 11.25 5.85 -12.75
N ARG A 485 12.52 5.53 -12.96
CA ARG A 485 13.21 4.38 -12.35
C ARG A 485 13.67 4.63 -10.90
N GLY A 486 13.34 5.80 -10.34
CA GLY A 486 13.64 6.17 -8.96
C GLY A 486 15.00 6.85 -8.83
N SER A 487 15.01 8.12 -8.41
CA SER A 487 16.20 8.76 -7.87
C SER A 487 16.38 8.29 -6.42
N SER A 488 17.39 7.48 -6.12
CA SER A 488 17.63 7.08 -4.73
C SER A 488 18.17 8.28 -3.93
N SER A 489 17.67 8.50 -2.72
CA SER A 489 18.22 9.42 -1.72
C SER A 489 19.54 8.95 -1.09
N ALA A 490 20.20 7.94 -1.69
CA ALA A 490 21.42 7.34 -1.14
C ALA A 490 22.54 8.37 -1.03
N LEU A 491 23.33 8.26 0.04
CA LEU A 491 24.48 9.14 0.27
C LEU A 491 25.52 9.00 -0.85
N GLU A 492 26.19 10.10 -1.14
CA GLU A 492 27.31 10.12 -2.07
C GLU A 492 28.48 9.34 -1.46
N VAL A 493 28.97 8.31 -2.16
CA VAL A 493 30.11 7.51 -1.75
C VAL A 493 31.29 7.92 -2.61
N LYS A 494 32.34 8.46 -1.98
CA LYS A 494 33.60 8.79 -2.64
C LYS A 494 34.50 7.56 -2.66
N ILE A 495 34.95 7.18 -3.85
CA ILE A 495 35.99 6.16 -4.01
C ILE A 495 37.33 6.86 -3.79
N ALA A 496 37.88 6.75 -2.58
CA ALA A 496 39.08 7.49 -2.17
C ALA A 496 40.39 6.77 -2.50
N SER A 497 40.35 5.43 -2.57
CA SER A 497 41.50 4.57 -2.90
C SER A 497 41.05 3.21 -3.47
N HIS A 498 41.99 2.44 -4.04
CA HIS A 498 41.75 1.08 -4.55
C HIS A 498 41.13 0.14 -3.49
N ASN A 499 41.50 0.33 -2.22
CA ASN A 499 41.00 -0.41 -1.06
C ASN A 499 39.63 0.05 -0.54
N THR A 500 38.96 0.99 -1.23
CA THR A 500 37.64 1.45 -0.79
C THR A 500 36.65 0.28 -0.80
N PRO A 501 35.99 -0.03 0.34
CA PRO A 501 35.06 -1.14 0.41
C PRO A 501 33.79 -0.87 -0.40
N ILE A 502 33.24 -1.92 -1.01
CA ILE A 502 31.99 -1.81 -1.75
C ILE A 502 30.83 -1.59 -0.76
N PRO A 503 29.93 -0.63 -1.01
CA PRO A 503 28.75 -0.44 -0.17
C PRO A 503 27.89 -1.70 -0.09
N LYS A 504 27.51 -2.10 1.12
CA LYS A 504 26.62 -3.26 1.37
C LYS A 504 25.28 -3.14 0.63
N GLN A 505 24.78 -1.91 0.43
CA GLN A 505 23.54 -1.62 -0.30
C GLN A 505 23.82 -1.23 -1.76
N TRP A 506 24.25 -2.20 -2.58
CA TRP A 506 24.64 -1.99 -3.98
C TRP A 506 23.56 -1.32 -4.85
N SER A 507 22.30 -1.73 -4.69
CA SER A 507 21.15 -1.16 -5.41
C SER A 507 20.98 0.33 -5.14
N LYS A 508 21.19 0.77 -3.89
CA LYS A 508 21.16 2.19 -3.51
C LYS A 508 22.38 2.94 -4.05
N PHE A 509 23.57 2.33 -4.03
CA PHE A 509 24.77 2.93 -4.59
C PHE A 509 24.61 3.22 -6.09
N ILE A 510 24.22 2.22 -6.89
CA ILE A 510 23.97 2.37 -8.33
C ILE A 510 22.73 3.23 -8.61
N GLY A 511 21.78 3.33 -7.68
CA GLY A 511 20.63 4.24 -7.78
C GLY A 511 21.02 5.73 -7.79
N ASN A 512 22.15 6.10 -7.19
CA ASN A 512 22.60 7.49 -7.09
C ASN A 512 23.38 7.94 -8.33
N LYS A 513 22.97 9.08 -8.90
CA LYS A 513 23.57 9.68 -10.11
C LYS A 513 25.05 10.04 -9.95
N LYS A 514 25.43 10.63 -8.81
CA LYS A 514 26.82 11.03 -8.54
C LYS A 514 27.72 9.82 -8.34
N ASN A 515 27.23 8.81 -7.63
CA ASN A 515 27.96 7.55 -7.43
C ASN A 515 28.22 6.83 -8.76
N LYS A 516 27.21 6.77 -9.64
CA LYS A 516 27.39 6.25 -11.02
C LYS A 516 28.50 6.98 -11.77
N ILE A 517 28.50 8.32 -11.76
CA ILE A 517 29.54 9.11 -12.44
C ILE A 517 30.92 8.81 -11.84
N SER A 518 31.03 8.81 -10.50
CA SER A 518 32.30 8.54 -9.81
C SER A 518 32.80 7.12 -10.09
N PHE A 519 31.91 6.13 -10.09
CA PHE A 519 32.25 4.73 -10.33
C PHE A 519 32.67 4.49 -11.79
N LEU A 520 31.97 5.07 -12.75
CA LEU A 520 32.35 4.97 -14.16
C LEU A 520 33.71 5.63 -14.43
N LYS A 521 33.99 6.78 -13.81
CA LYS A 521 35.32 7.40 -13.90
C LYS A 521 36.41 6.50 -13.34
N PHE A 522 36.14 5.86 -12.21
CA PHE A 522 37.06 4.89 -11.61
C PHE A 522 37.30 3.69 -12.55
N LEU A 523 36.24 3.04 -13.05
CA LEU A 523 36.38 1.92 -13.98
C LEU A 523 37.15 2.29 -15.25
N CYS A 524 36.83 3.43 -15.88
CA CYS A 524 37.56 3.86 -17.08
C CYS A 524 39.05 4.07 -16.80
N LYS A 525 39.42 4.59 -15.62
CA LYS A 525 40.82 4.75 -15.23
C LYS A 525 41.49 3.39 -15.03
N GLU A 526 40.94 2.54 -14.16
CA GLU A 526 41.51 1.23 -13.85
C GLU A 526 41.63 0.35 -15.10
N TRP A 527 40.60 0.32 -15.96
CA TRP A 527 40.64 -0.48 -17.18
C TRP A 527 41.59 0.06 -18.24
N SER A 528 41.84 1.36 -18.27
CA SER A 528 42.88 1.92 -19.16
C SER A 528 44.27 1.48 -18.71
N GLU A 529 44.50 1.40 -17.40
CA GLU A 529 45.77 0.90 -16.85
C GLU A 529 45.90 -0.63 -17.01
N MET A 530 44.82 -1.38 -16.79
CA MET A 530 44.81 -2.85 -16.95
C MET A 530 44.96 -3.27 -18.41
N GLY A 531 44.35 -2.55 -19.37
CA GLY A 531 44.46 -2.86 -20.80
C GLY A 531 45.80 -2.50 -21.44
N GLN A 532 46.67 -1.78 -20.73
CA GLN A 532 48.06 -1.54 -21.15
C GLN A 532 49.02 -2.63 -20.67
N ARG A 533 48.61 -3.46 -19.70
CA ARG A 533 49.36 -4.63 -19.21
C ARG A 533 48.99 -5.85 -20.01
#